data_AF-A0AAV8ZNG5-F1
#
_entry.id   AF-A0AAV8ZNG5-F1
#
_cell.length_a   1.000
_cell.length_b   1.000
_cell.length_c   1.000
_cell.angle_alpha   90.00
_cell.angle_beta   90.00
_cell.angle_gamma   90.00
#
_symmetry.space_group_name_H-M   'P 1'
#
loop_
_entity.id
_entity.type
_entity.pdbx_description
1 polymer ?
#
loop_
_entity_poly.entity_id
_entity_poly.type
_entity_poly.pdbx_seq_one_letter_code
_entity_poly.pdbx_strand_id
1 'polypeptide(L)'
;CIDYLRKRIRYTSLKRVDDTAVVMQEQHWSFTNNTNQIYQIDEECKKLRNIGNTAAVPFEGPLERFQWRVTASYYMCWYTMKQIPEMEHLAESCDNFADCLDSNLGPNNQDQRAKDGHSYSCALYSFCPDPCCPNKHLTRLENCWNTPDNPCFQSNPHGQRECAVNRSLNTDFRFVYFKSFHQLNTLILL
;
A
#
# COMPACT_ATOMS: atom_id res chain seq x y z
N CYS A 1 8.88 3.50 18.44
CA CYS A 1 8.92 3.50 16.96
C CYS A 1 7.64 4.07 16.34
N ILE A 2 6.46 3.54 16.64
CA ILE A 2 5.18 4.06 16.08
C ILE A 2 4.99 5.55 16.37
N ASP A 3 5.31 6.01 17.59
CA ASP A 3 5.23 7.44 17.92
C ASP A 3 6.18 8.31 17.09
N TYR A 4 7.35 7.78 16.72
CA TYR A 4 8.26 8.49 15.82
C TYR A 4 7.63 8.64 14.43
N LEU A 5 7.03 7.56 13.90
CA LEU A 5 6.34 7.59 12.62
C LEU A 5 5.20 8.61 12.64
N ARG A 6 4.34 8.54 13.67
CA ARG A 6 3.22 9.49 13.87
C ARG A 6 3.69 10.94 13.95
N LYS A 7 4.75 11.21 14.71
CA LYS A 7 5.32 12.56 14.83
C LYS A 7 5.83 13.08 13.49
N ARG A 8 6.55 12.27 12.71
CA ARG A 8 7.06 12.68 11.39
C ARG A 8 5.95 12.95 10.38
N ILE A 9 4.90 12.12 10.34
CA ILE A 9 3.74 12.30 9.44
C ILE A 9 3.04 13.64 9.64
N ARG A 10 3.00 14.17 10.87
CA ARG A 10 2.35 15.48 11.14
C ARG A 10 2.97 16.64 10.37
N TYR A 11 4.24 16.52 9.99
CA TYR A 11 4.99 17.56 9.29
C TYR A 11 5.08 17.33 7.78
N THR A 12 4.50 16.24 7.25
CA THR A 12 4.50 16.01 5.80
C THR A 12 3.47 16.91 5.12
N SER A 13 3.79 17.35 3.89
CA SER A 13 2.92 18.25 3.13
C SER A 13 1.59 17.61 2.76
N LEU A 14 1.62 16.37 2.28
CA LEU A 14 0.41 15.57 2.04
C LEU A 14 0.25 14.56 3.18
N LYS A 15 -0.91 14.56 3.81
CA LYS A 15 -1.33 13.57 4.81
C LYS A 15 -2.54 12.81 4.27
N ARG A 16 -2.86 11.68 4.90
CA ARG A 16 -4.01 10.85 4.54
C ARG A 16 -5.34 11.60 4.63
N VAL A 17 -5.49 12.49 5.61
CA VAL A 17 -6.68 13.36 5.76
C VAL A 17 -6.82 14.40 4.64
N ASP A 18 -5.76 14.65 3.87
CA ASP A 18 -5.79 15.57 2.73
C ASP A 18 -6.07 14.84 1.41
N ASP A 19 -6.17 13.50 1.43
CA ASP A 19 -6.46 12.69 0.24
C ASP A 19 -7.92 12.87 -0.20
N THR A 20 -8.12 13.05 -1.50
CA THR A 20 -9.44 13.29 -2.09
C THR A 20 -10.45 12.20 -1.75
N ALA A 21 -10.06 10.92 -1.81
CA ALA A 21 -10.97 9.81 -1.54
C ALA A 21 -11.35 9.74 -0.06
N VAL A 22 -10.40 10.03 0.83
CA VAL A 22 -10.64 10.12 2.28
C VAL A 22 -11.61 11.26 2.60
N VAL A 23 -11.37 12.47 2.05
CA VAL A 23 -12.28 13.61 2.22
C VAL A 23 -13.68 13.29 1.69
N MET A 24 -13.78 12.66 0.52
CA MET A 24 -15.07 12.23 -0.04
C MET A 24 -15.81 11.28 0.89
N GLN A 25 -15.11 10.32 1.49
CA GLN A 25 -15.69 9.35 2.42
C GLN A 25 -16.18 10.03 3.70
N GLU A 26 -15.36 10.87 4.32
CA GLU A 26 -15.69 11.57 5.58
C GLU A 26 -16.84 12.56 5.41
N GLN A 27 -16.91 13.24 4.26
CA GLN A 27 -17.95 14.23 3.96
C GLN A 27 -19.19 13.62 3.29
N HIS A 28 -19.20 12.29 3.06
CA HIS A 28 -20.24 11.59 2.32
C HIS A 28 -20.53 12.20 0.93
N TRP A 29 -19.49 12.67 0.24
CA TRP A 29 -19.58 13.30 -1.07
C TRP A 29 -19.67 12.27 -2.20
N SER A 30 -20.34 12.68 -3.27
CA SER A 30 -20.44 11.90 -4.51
C SER A 30 -20.26 12.80 -5.72
N PHE A 31 -19.80 12.23 -6.84
CA PHE A 31 -19.66 12.98 -8.09
C PHE A 31 -20.98 13.54 -8.62
N THR A 32 -22.12 12.99 -8.22
CA THR A 32 -23.44 13.50 -8.62
C THR A 32 -23.81 14.79 -7.90
N ASN A 33 -23.39 14.95 -6.64
CA ASN A 33 -23.84 16.04 -5.78
C ASN A 33 -22.75 17.07 -5.46
N ASN A 34 -21.46 16.71 -5.61
CA ASN A 34 -20.33 17.48 -5.08
C ASN A 34 -19.18 17.62 -6.09
N THR A 35 -19.47 17.56 -7.39
CA THR A 35 -18.46 17.54 -8.46
C THR A 35 -17.42 18.66 -8.31
N ASN A 36 -17.89 19.90 -8.09
CA ASN A 36 -17.01 21.07 -7.98
C ASN A 36 -16.12 21.00 -6.73
N GLN A 37 -16.68 20.59 -5.60
CA GLN A 37 -15.94 20.43 -4.34
C GLN A 37 -14.88 19.34 -4.46
N ILE A 38 -15.23 18.20 -5.10
CA ILE A 38 -14.29 17.10 -5.33
C ILE A 38 -13.13 17.57 -6.19
N TYR A 39 -13.39 18.29 -7.29
CA TYR A 39 -12.31 18.82 -8.13
C TYR A 39 -11.43 19.84 -7.40
N GLN A 40 -12.02 20.70 -6.57
CA GLN A 40 -11.25 21.67 -5.79
C GLN A 40 -10.29 20.99 -4.80
N ILE A 41 -10.79 20.01 -4.05
CA ILE A 41 -9.97 19.25 -3.10
C ILE A 41 -8.93 18.40 -3.82
N ASP A 42 -9.27 17.82 -4.98
CA ASP A 42 -8.29 17.04 -5.75
C ASP A 42 -7.13 17.89 -6.28
N GLU A 43 -7.42 19.11 -6.73
CA GLU A 43 -6.38 20.06 -7.12
C GLU A 43 -5.53 20.51 -5.91
N GLU A 44 -6.11 20.63 -4.73
CA GLU A 44 -5.37 20.89 -3.50
C GLU A 44 -4.47 19.70 -3.11
N CYS A 45 -5.00 18.48 -3.14
CA CYS A 45 -4.24 17.26 -2.90
C CYS A 45 -3.04 17.17 -3.85
N LYS A 46 -3.24 17.38 -5.16
CA LYS A 46 -2.16 17.37 -6.15
C LYS A 46 -1.10 18.42 -5.88
N LYS A 47 -1.48 19.63 -5.44
CA LYS A 47 -0.53 20.67 -5.02
C LYS A 47 0.31 20.21 -3.83
N LEU A 48 -0.32 19.67 -2.79
CA LEU A 48 0.37 19.14 -1.60
C LEU A 48 1.30 17.97 -1.96
N ARG A 49 0.86 17.07 -2.84
CA ARG A 49 1.67 15.98 -3.39
C ARG A 49 2.92 16.52 -4.09
N ASN A 50 2.76 17.51 -4.94
CA ASN A 50 3.88 18.13 -5.68
C ASN A 50 4.87 18.79 -4.71
N ILE A 51 4.38 19.56 -3.72
CA ILE A 51 5.24 20.14 -2.67
C ILE A 51 5.99 19.02 -1.93
N GLY A 52 5.30 17.94 -1.54
CA GLY A 52 5.92 16.81 -0.86
C GLY A 52 6.97 16.09 -1.72
N ASN A 53 6.78 16.02 -3.04
CA ASN A 53 7.73 15.41 -3.96
C ASN A 53 8.96 16.28 -4.22
N THR A 54 8.82 17.60 -4.24
CA THR A 54 9.92 18.53 -4.49
C THR A 54 10.67 18.93 -3.22
N ALA A 55 9.96 19.44 -2.21
CA ALA A 55 10.55 19.94 -0.98
C ALA A 55 10.86 18.82 0.02
N ALA A 56 10.10 17.72 -0.04
CA ALA A 56 10.25 16.55 0.84
C ALA A 56 10.27 16.86 2.35
N VAL A 57 9.77 18.00 2.81
CA VAL A 57 9.68 18.34 4.24
C VAL A 57 8.83 17.28 4.98
N PRO A 58 9.24 16.78 6.16
CA PRO A 58 10.35 17.22 7.03
C PRO A 58 11.70 16.51 6.79
N PHE A 59 11.91 15.93 5.63
CA PHE A 59 13.12 15.23 5.24
C PHE A 59 14.10 16.19 4.56
N GLU A 60 15.39 15.90 4.63
CA GLU A 60 16.50 16.63 3.99
C GLU A 60 16.43 16.56 2.45
N GLY A 61 15.69 15.59 1.92
CA GLY A 61 15.41 15.51 0.49
C GLY A 61 14.62 14.27 0.09
N PRO A 62 14.37 14.08 -1.22
CA PRO A 62 13.60 12.95 -1.74
C PRO A 62 14.16 11.57 -1.38
N LEU A 63 15.48 11.44 -1.29
CA LEU A 63 16.13 10.18 -0.91
C LEU A 63 15.84 9.79 0.54
N GLU A 64 16.00 10.71 1.49
CA GLU A 64 15.70 10.44 2.90
C GLU A 64 14.19 10.18 3.09
N ARG A 65 13.34 10.93 2.38
CA ARG A 65 11.89 10.66 2.35
C ARG A 65 11.59 9.24 1.86
N PHE A 66 12.24 8.81 0.77
CA PHE A 66 12.08 7.46 0.24
C PHE A 66 12.52 6.42 1.27
N GLN A 67 13.73 6.56 1.83
CA GLN A 67 14.25 5.66 2.86
C GLN A 67 13.29 5.57 4.05
N TRP A 68 12.80 6.71 4.56
CA TRP A 68 11.85 6.74 5.65
C TRP A 68 10.54 6.03 5.32
N ARG A 69 9.93 6.31 4.14
CA ARG A 69 8.67 5.67 3.73
C ARG A 69 8.84 4.16 3.60
N VAL A 70 9.91 3.74 2.95
CA VAL A 70 10.23 2.32 2.74
C VAL A 70 10.47 1.63 4.08
N THR A 71 11.31 2.18 4.96
CA THR A 71 11.55 1.63 6.29
C THR A 71 10.27 1.55 7.11
N ALA A 72 9.42 2.57 7.07
CA ALA A 72 8.13 2.57 7.75
C ALA A 72 7.23 1.44 7.23
N SER A 73 7.08 1.30 5.91
CA SER A 73 6.29 0.22 5.30
C SER A 73 6.82 -1.17 5.69
N TYR A 74 8.13 -1.42 5.58
CA TYR A 74 8.70 -2.72 5.99
C TYR A 74 8.50 -3.03 7.48
N TYR A 75 8.61 -2.02 8.34
CA TYR A 75 8.38 -2.19 9.77
C TYR A 75 6.92 -2.53 10.08
N MET A 76 5.98 -1.81 9.46
CA MET A 76 4.55 -2.10 9.59
C MET A 76 4.20 -3.47 9.01
N CYS A 77 4.77 -3.83 7.85
CA CYS A 77 4.60 -5.15 7.26
C CYS A 77 5.09 -6.26 8.20
N TRP A 78 6.23 -6.08 8.85
CA TRP A 78 6.74 -7.06 9.81
C TRP A 78 5.80 -7.27 11.00
N TYR A 79 5.18 -6.19 11.51
CA TYR A 79 4.14 -6.28 12.54
C TYR A 79 2.91 -7.04 12.04
N THR A 80 2.49 -6.80 10.80
CA THR A 80 1.42 -7.54 10.13
C THR A 80 1.76 -9.03 10.01
N MET A 81 2.99 -9.37 9.60
CA MET A 81 3.46 -10.77 9.50
C MET A 81 3.55 -11.45 10.87
N LYS A 82 3.83 -10.69 11.93
CA LYS A 82 3.77 -11.14 13.33
C LYS A 82 2.35 -11.26 13.87
N GLN A 83 1.33 -10.91 13.07
CA GLN A 83 -0.09 -10.97 13.45
C GLN A 83 -0.38 -10.22 14.75
N ILE A 84 0.16 -9.01 14.85
CA ILE A 84 -0.12 -8.11 15.97
C ILE A 84 -1.59 -7.66 15.87
N PRO A 85 -2.43 -7.84 16.90
CA PRO A 85 -3.89 -7.63 16.81
C PRO A 85 -4.31 -6.26 16.26
N GLU A 86 -3.55 -5.21 16.56
CA GLU A 86 -3.80 -3.85 16.08
C GLU A 86 -3.72 -3.71 14.55
N MET A 87 -3.11 -4.68 13.86
CA MET A 87 -3.01 -4.75 12.39
C MET A 87 -4.08 -5.66 11.77
N GLU A 88 -4.94 -6.29 12.56
CA GLU A 88 -5.93 -7.24 12.05
C GLU A 88 -6.99 -6.55 11.19
N HIS A 89 -7.50 -5.40 11.64
CA HIS A 89 -8.40 -4.55 10.88
C HIS A 89 -7.93 -3.10 11.01
N LEU A 90 -7.88 -2.38 9.90
CA LEU A 90 -7.59 -0.95 9.93
C LEU A 90 -8.89 -0.19 10.11
N ALA A 91 -8.89 0.87 10.93
CA ALA A 91 -10.11 1.64 11.22
C ALA A 91 -10.69 2.39 10.00
N GLU A 92 -9.94 2.46 8.90
CA GLU A 92 -10.28 3.21 7.69
C GLU A 92 -10.17 2.29 6.46
N SER A 93 -10.92 2.60 5.41
CA SER A 93 -10.80 1.91 4.12
C SER A 93 -9.37 2.03 3.60
N CYS A 94 -8.79 0.92 3.15
CA CYS A 94 -7.46 0.91 2.55
C CYS A 94 -7.49 0.79 1.01
N ASP A 95 -8.66 0.79 0.37
CA ASP A 95 -8.82 0.61 -1.09
C ASP A 95 -8.49 1.88 -1.89
N ASN A 96 -7.46 2.62 -1.46
CA ASN A 96 -6.87 3.74 -2.16
C ASN A 96 -5.39 3.85 -1.76
N PHE A 97 -4.59 4.57 -2.55
CA PHE A 97 -3.17 4.76 -2.24
C PHE A 97 -2.85 6.00 -1.40
N ALA A 98 -3.87 6.73 -0.96
CA ALA A 98 -3.73 8.05 -0.35
C ALA A 98 -2.79 8.96 -1.14
N ASP A 99 -2.98 9.00 -2.47
CA ASP A 99 -2.12 9.72 -3.44
C ASP A 99 -2.95 10.59 -4.41
N CYS A 100 -4.04 11.17 -3.89
CA CYS A 100 -5.06 11.91 -4.62
C CYS A 100 -5.94 11.02 -5.51
N LEU A 101 -6.95 11.62 -6.13
CA LEU A 101 -7.91 10.88 -6.94
C LEU A 101 -7.25 10.34 -8.21
N ASP A 102 -7.43 9.04 -8.46
CA ASP A 102 -7.03 8.42 -9.72
C ASP A 102 -8.11 8.70 -10.78
N SER A 103 -7.72 9.21 -11.94
CA SER A 103 -8.68 9.55 -13.01
C SER A 103 -9.36 8.33 -13.63
N ASN A 104 -8.73 7.16 -13.56
CA ASN A 104 -9.24 5.92 -14.16
C ASN A 104 -10.05 5.09 -13.18
N LEU A 105 -9.73 5.16 -11.88
CA LEU A 105 -10.34 4.32 -10.84
C LEU A 105 -11.26 5.10 -9.90
N GLY A 106 -11.11 6.42 -9.86
CA GLY A 106 -11.85 7.28 -8.94
C GLY A 106 -11.38 7.08 -7.49
N PRO A 107 -12.31 7.09 -6.52
CA PRO A 107 -11.97 7.08 -5.10
C PRO A 107 -11.58 5.70 -4.55
N ASN A 108 -11.90 4.62 -5.28
CA ASN A 108 -11.67 3.25 -4.83
C ASN A 108 -10.95 2.46 -5.92
N ASN A 109 -9.86 1.78 -5.57
CA ASN A 109 -9.09 0.96 -6.50
C ASN A 109 -9.82 -0.34 -6.91
N GLN A 110 -10.83 -0.76 -6.13
CA GLN A 110 -11.51 -2.04 -6.25
C GLN A 110 -10.53 -3.23 -6.21
N ASP A 111 -9.45 -3.08 -5.42
CA ASP A 111 -8.41 -4.08 -5.32
C ASP A 111 -8.86 -5.19 -4.36
N GLN A 112 -8.80 -6.45 -4.79
CA GLN A 112 -9.24 -7.57 -3.96
C GLN A 112 -8.41 -7.70 -2.68
N ARG A 113 -7.16 -7.22 -2.68
CA ARG A 113 -6.26 -7.23 -1.53
C ARG A 113 -6.68 -6.20 -0.48
N ALA A 114 -7.48 -5.20 -0.84
CA ALA A 114 -7.93 -4.12 0.05
C ALA A 114 -9.25 -4.43 0.79
N LYS A 115 -9.69 -5.69 0.81
CA LYS A 115 -10.93 -6.11 1.49
C LYS A 115 -10.70 -6.29 2.99
N ASP A 116 -11.00 -5.24 3.77
CA ASP A 116 -10.79 -5.23 5.23
C ASP A 116 -11.64 -6.24 6.02
N GLY A 117 -12.67 -6.83 5.41
CA GLY A 117 -13.44 -7.93 6.01
C GLY A 117 -12.62 -9.21 6.25
N HIS A 118 -11.42 -9.31 5.69
CA HIS A 118 -10.47 -10.39 5.92
C HIS A 118 -9.32 -9.93 6.82
N SER A 119 -9.05 -10.67 7.90
CA SER A 119 -8.00 -10.36 8.87
C SER A 119 -6.65 -10.07 8.19
N TYR A 120 -6.09 -8.90 8.50
CA TYR A 120 -4.82 -8.34 8.05
C TYR A 120 -4.75 -7.93 6.57
N SER A 121 -5.80 -8.10 5.77
CA SER A 121 -5.75 -7.80 4.33
C SER A 121 -5.35 -6.36 4.04
N CYS A 122 -5.98 -5.39 4.71
CA CYS A 122 -5.62 -3.98 4.53
C CYS A 122 -4.20 -3.65 4.97
N ALA A 123 -3.72 -4.25 6.06
CA ALA A 123 -2.37 -4.04 6.54
C ALA A 123 -1.33 -4.67 5.59
N LEU A 124 -1.63 -5.83 5.00
CA LEU A 124 -0.82 -6.46 3.95
C LEU A 124 -0.79 -5.57 2.71
N TYR A 125 -1.96 -5.15 2.22
CA TYR A 125 -2.09 -4.29 1.03
C TYR A 125 -1.36 -2.94 1.19
N SER A 126 -1.42 -2.35 2.38
CA SER A 126 -0.87 -1.01 2.62
C SER A 126 0.63 -1.01 2.88
N PHE A 127 1.15 -2.04 3.55
CA PHE A 127 2.51 -2.01 4.10
C PHE A 127 3.44 -3.05 3.52
N CYS A 128 2.91 -4.17 3.05
CA CYS A 128 3.72 -5.28 2.58
C CYS A 128 3.91 -5.24 1.06
N PRO A 129 5.15 -5.42 0.57
CA PRO A 129 5.35 -5.78 -0.82
C PRO A 129 4.70 -7.13 -1.10
N ASP A 130 4.05 -7.24 -2.26
CA ASP A 130 3.47 -8.49 -2.75
C ASP A 130 4.45 -9.11 -3.78
N PRO A 131 5.26 -10.08 -3.36
CA PRO A 131 6.23 -10.72 -4.26
C PRO A 131 5.55 -11.62 -5.29
N CYS A 132 4.32 -12.05 -5.05
CA CYS A 132 3.57 -12.90 -5.98
C CYS A 132 2.91 -12.06 -7.08
N CYS A 133 2.59 -10.79 -6.78
CA CYS A 133 1.86 -9.93 -7.69
C CYS A 133 2.29 -8.46 -7.50
N PRO A 134 3.35 -8.01 -8.18
CA PRO A 134 3.86 -6.63 -8.06
C PRO A 134 2.96 -5.59 -8.74
N ASN A 135 1.85 -6.03 -9.36
CA ASN A 135 0.89 -5.13 -10.00
C ASN A 135 0.32 -4.14 -8.98
N LYS A 136 0.39 -2.86 -9.32
CA LYS A 136 -0.14 -1.77 -8.49
C LYS A 136 -1.65 -1.97 -8.25
N HIS A 137 -2.41 -2.29 -9.28
CA HIS A 137 -3.86 -2.53 -9.17
C HIS A 137 -4.19 -3.97 -9.55
N LEU A 138 -5.07 -4.60 -8.77
CA LEU A 138 -5.44 -6.00 -8.99
C LEU A 138 -6.91 -6.27 -8.70
N THR A 139 -7.70 -6.48 -9.77
CA THR A 139 -9.10 -6.89 -9.66
C THR A 139 -9.27 -8.40 -9.49
N ARG A 140 -8.26 -9.20 -9.88
CA ARG A 140 -8.24 -10.67 -9.86
C ARG A 140 -6.82 -11.18 -9.66
N LEU A 141 -6.60 -12.05 -8.68
CA LEU A 141 -5.28 -12.60 -8.34
C LEU A 141 -4.66 -13.40 -9.50
N GLU A 142 -5.52 -14.04 -10.29
CA GLU A 142 -5.17 -14.87 -11.43
C GLU A 142 -4.40 -14.11 -12.51
N ASN A 143 -4.58 -12.79 -12.58
CA ASN A 143 -3.86 -11.92 -13.51
C ASN A 143 -2.34 -11.94 -13.27
N CYS A 144 -1.88 -12.37 -12.09
CA CYS A 144 -0.48 -12.48 -11.73
C CYS A 144 0.11 -13.89 -11.85
N TRP A 145 -0.71 -14.94 -11.98
CA TRP A 145 -0.18 -16.31 -11.95
C TRP A 145 0.73 -16.64 -13.15
N ASN A 146 0.46 -16.05 -14.31
CA ASN A 146 1.18 -16.32 -15.54
C ASN A 146 2.12 -15.19 -15.99
N THR A 147 2.56 -14.34 -15.06
CA THR A 147 3.55 -13.30 -15.36
C THR A 147 4.96 -13.79 -15.04
N PRO A 148 6.00 -13.34 -15.78
CA PRO A 148 7.39 -13.68 -15.47
C PRO A 148 7.85 -13.20 -14.08
N ASP A 149 7.18 -12.18 -13.53
CA ASP A 149 7.50 -11.63 -12.21
C ASP A 149 7.02 -12.51 -11.06
N ASN A 150 6.05 -13.41 -11.31
CA ASN A 150 5.61 -14.38 -10.31
C ASN A 150 6.76 -15.37 -10.02
N PRO A 151 7.23 -15.48 -8.76
CA PRO A 151 8.30 -16.40 -8.40
C PRO A 151 7.98 -17.87 -8.72
N CYS A 152 6.70 -18.24 -8.73
CA CYS A 152 6.24 -19.59 -9.08
C CYS A 152 6.25 -19.87 -10.59
N PHE A 153 6.54 -18.88 -11.45
CA PHE A 153 6.39 -19.01 -12.90
C PHE A 153 7.36 -20.02 -13.54
N GLN A 154 8.63 -19.98 -13.11
CA GLN A 154 9.69 -20.83 -13.70
C GLN A 154 9.64 -22.26 -13.19
N SER A 155 9.35 -22.44 -11.89
CA SER A 155 9.40 -23.75 -11.24
C SER A 155 8.15 -24.60 -11.48
N ASN A 156 7.03 -23.99 -11.91
CA ASN A 156 5.75 -24.68 -12.04
C ASN A 156 5.15 -24.57 -13.45
N PRO A 157 4.45 -25.61 -13.92
CA PRO A 157 3.75 -25.59 -15.20
C PRO A 157 2.54 -24.66 -15.17
N HIS A 158 2.04 -24.30 -16.36
CA HIS A 158 0.82 -23.50 -16.49
C HIS A 158 -0.36 -24.17 -15.76
N GLY A 159 -1.10 -23.37 -14.97
CA GLY A 159 -2.19 -23.88 -14.13
C GLY A 159 -1.76 -24.32 -12.72
N GLN A 160 -0.46 -24.32 -12.40
CA GLN A 160 0.08 -24.61 -11.06
C GLN A 160 0.97 -23.48 -10.54
N ARG A 161 0.68 -22.24 -10.96
CA ARG A 161 1.48 -21.05 -10.64
C ARG A 161 0.80 -20.13 -9.64
N GLU A 162 -0.18 -20.65 -8.91
CA GLU A 162 -0.70 -19.94 -7.75
C GLU A 162 0.47 -19.63 -6.80
N CYS A 163 0.45 -18.43 -6.24
CA CYS A 163 1.52 -17.93 -5.40
C CYS A 163 0.88 -17.25 -4.20
N ALA A 164 1.25 -17.70 -3.01
CA ALA A 164 0.81 -17.13 -1.76
C ALA A 164 1.98 -17.05 -0.77
N VAL A 165 2.03 -15.97 0.00
CA VAL A 165 3.06 -15.77 1.03
C VAL A 165 2.64 -16.45 2.34
N ASN A 166 3.45 -17.39 2.84
CA ASN A 166 3.21 -17.97 4.16
C ASN A 166 3.66 -17.01 5.27
N ARG A 167 2.71 -16.30 5.89
CA ARG A 167 2.97 -15.28 6.92
C ARG A 167 3.74 -15.84 8.13
N SER A 168 3.37 -17.04 8.60
CA SER A 168 3.96 -17.65 9.80
C SER A 168 5.46 -17.94 9.68
N LEU A 169 5.92 -18.16 8.44
CA LEU A 169 7.32 -18.44 8.12
C LEU A 169 8.13 -17.20 7.74
N ASN A 170 7.48 -16.04 7.58
CA ASN A 170 8.11 -14.78 7.17
C ASN A 170 8.10 -13.75 8.32
N THR A 171 8.44 -14.19 9.53
CA THR A 171 8.44 -13.32 10.72
C THR A 171 9.83 -12.83 11.14
N ASP A 172 10.89 -13.20 10.42
CA ASP A 172 12.22 -12.57 10.57
C ASP A 172 12.27 -11.31 9.72
N PHE A 173 12.55 -10.16 10.33
CA PHE A 173 12.60 -8.87 9.66
C PHE A 173 13.55 -8.84 8.46
N ARG A 174 14.69 -9.56 8.54
CA ARG A 174 15.67 -9.63 7.45
C ARG A 174 15.06 -10.23 6.20
N PHE A 175 14.18 -11.21 6.36
CA PHE A 175 13.50 -11.87 5.26
C PHE A 175 12.41 -11.00 4.64
N VAL A 176 11.73 -10.17 5.42
CA VAL A 176 10.78 -9.20 4.86
C VAL A 176 11.52 -8.18 3.98
N TYR A 177 12.69 -7.71 4.41
CA TYR A 177 13.49 -6.72 3.69
C TYR A 177 14.22 -7.26 2.44
N PHE A 178 15.03 -8.33 2.60
CA PHE A 178 15.90 -8.80 1.51
C PHE A 178 15.14 -9.51 0.38
N LYS A 179 14.01 -10.17 0.68
CA LYS A 179 13.23 -10.93 -0.31
C LYS A 179 12.37 -10.06 -1.22
N SER A 180 12.36 -8.76 -0.98
CA SER A 180 11.63 -7.77 -1.78
C SER A 180 12.53 -6.96 -2.72
N PHE A 181 13.86 -6.99 -2.52
CA PHE A 181 14.86 -6.28 -3.35
C PHE A 181 15.72 -7.19 -4.22
N HIS A 182 15.75 -8.50 -3.92
CA HIS A 182 16.34 -9.51 -4.80
C HIS A 182 15.30 -10.59 -5.06
N GLN A 183 14.80 -10.65 -6.30
CA GLN A 183 14.37 -11.92 -6.89
C GLN A 183 15.54 -12.90 -6.68
N LEU A 184 15.41 -13.86 -5.77
CA LEU A 184 16.11 -15.15 -5.76
C LEU A 184 15.69 -15.96 -4.51
N ASN A 185 14.78 -16.91 -4.73
CA ASN A 185 14.70 -18.21 -4.07
C ASN A 185 14.47 -18.33 -2.54
N THR A 186 13.76 -17.42 -1.86
CA THR A 186 13.45 -17.71 -0.45
C THR A 186 12.19 -17.10 0.16
N LEU A 187 11.18 -16.65 -0.58
CA LEU A 187 9.85 -16.67 0.06
C LEU A 187 9.43 -18.13 0.17
N ILE A 188 9.11 -18.60 1.38
CA ILE A 188 8.45 -19.89 1.54
C ILE A 188 7.02 -19.65 1.08
N LEU A 189 6.83 -19.85 -0.22
CA LEU A 189 5.55 -19.86 -0.89
C LEU A 189 4.91 -21.22 -0.61
N LEU A 190 3.59 -21.23 -0.45
CA LEU A 190 2.82 -22.46 -0.40
C LEU A 190 2.55 -22.96 -1.82
#